data_AF-A0A6G6GP08-F1
#
_entry.id   AF-A0A6G6GP08-F1
#
_cell.length_a   1.000
_cell.length_b   1.000
_cell.length_c   1.000
_cell.angle_alpha   90.00
_cell.angle_beta   90.00
_cell.angle_gamma   90.00
#
_symmetry.space_group_name_H-M   'P 1'
#
loop_
_entity.id
_entity.type
_entity.pdbx_description
1 polymer ?
#
loop_
_entity_poly.entity_id
_entity_poly.type
_entity_poly.pdbx_seq_one_letter_code
_entity_poly.pdbx_strand_id
1 'polypeptide(L)'
;MNKASLVKLRVVSVRRLLFILVVIVISSSCAPFQHTVENPTRLQKQTIAKLNGTYHFRSQFIDSLHGEGRGWRYNQNFFNELDRKLLKDTLVLDSTGQYAFQLTMENSKRMQVNFIKDDTIFSKRSFKTKLTKDGYIKLKNKNFQVVLLPYVLGFIDVKRVRFTVDADRNLVFDVGEHRSGGAFIVMFDGRNYKYRRTYNRISDN
;
A
#
# COMPACT_ATOMS: atom_id res chain seq x y z
N MET A 1 48.15 24.06 -20.20
CA MET A 1 47.15 23.54 -19.24
C MET A 1 47.54 22.11 -18.87
N ASN A 2 47.77 21.81 -17.59
CA ASN A 2 48.53 20.62 -17.19
C ASN A 2 47.64 19.35 -17.06
N LYS A 3 48.14 18.17 -17.44
CA LYS A 3 47.37 16.90 -17.52
C LYS A 3 46.64 16.56 -16.20
N ALA A 4 47.26 16.88 -15.07
CA ALA A 4 46.69 16.67 -13.73
C ALA A 4 45.45 17.52 -13.42
N SER A 5 45.33 18.73 -13.99
CA SER A 5 44.15 19.59 -13.78
C SER A 5 42.94 19.08 -14.59
N LEU A 6 43.17 18.55 -15.79
CA LEU A 6 42.14 17.91 -16.63
C LEU A 6 41.57 16.63 -15.99
N VAL A 7 42.42 15.81 -15.35
CA VAL A 7 41.97 14.59 -14.65
C VAL A 7 41.11 14.92 -13.44
N LYS A 8 41.52 15.90 -12.60
CA LYS A 8 40.71 16.36 -11.47
C LYS A 8 39.35 16.91 -11.90
N LEU A 9 39.30 17.68 -12.99
CA LEU A 9 38.05 18.23 -13.53
C LEU A 9 37.09 17.12 -13.99
N ARG A 10 37.63 16.09 -14.67
CA ARG A 10 36.86 14.91 -15.12
C ARG A 10 36.32 14.10 -13.94
N VAL A 11 37.14 13.82 -12.92
CA VAL A 11 36.72 13.04 -11.73
C VAL A 11 35.62 13.77 -10.94
N VAL A 12 35.74 15.09 -10.74
CA VAL A 12 34.70 15.90 -10.08
C VAL A 12 33.41 15.90 -10.89
N SER A 13 33.50 15.98 -12.22
CA SER A 13 32.33 15.95 -13.11
C SER A 13 31.63 14.58 -13.10
N VAL A 14 32.38 13.48 -13.11
CA VAL A 14 31.82 12.12 -13.01
C VAL A 14 31.15 11.89 -11.66
N ARG A 15 31.76 12.36 -10.55
CA ARG A 15 31.15 12.24 -9.21
C ARG A 15 29.85 13.03 -9.09
N ARG A 16 29.78 14.24 -9.67
CA ARG A 16 28.55 15.04 -9.72
C ARG A 16 27.47 14.35 -10.55
N LEU A 17 27.84 13.79 -11.70
CA LEU A 17 26.91 13.04 -12.55
C LEU A 17 26.33 11.83 -11.82
N LEU A 18 27.16 11.04 -11.12
CA LEU A 18 26.74 9.88 -10.33
C LEU A 18 25.77 10.28 -9.21
N PHE A 19 26.04 11.38 -8.51
CA PHE A 19 25.15 11.89 -7.47
C PHE A 19 23.78 12.32 -8.04
N ILE A 20 23.77 13.03 -9.17
CA ILE A 20 22.53 13.43 -9.85
C ILE A 20 21.73 12.19 -10.28
N LEU A 21 22.39 11.17 -10.81
CA LEU A 21 21.76 9.92 -11.23
C LEU A 21 21.10 9.20 -10.05
N VAL A 22 21.79 9.13 -8.90
CA VAL A 22 21.24 8.59 -7.65
C VAL A 22 20.01 9.39 -7.19
N VAL A 23 20.07 10.73 -7.22
CA VAL A 23 18.93 11.58 -6.84
C VAL A 23 17.73 11.37 -7.77
N ILE A 24 17.95 11.25 -9.07
CA ILE A 24 16.89 11.01 -10.07
C ILE A 24 16.23 9.65 -9.81
N VAL A 25 17.03 8.60 -9.60
CA VAL A 25 16.53 7.24 -9.32
C VAL A 25 15.69 7.24 -8.04
N ILE A 26 16.15 7.90 -6.98
CA ILE A 26 15.40 8.00 -5.70
C ILE A 26 14.10 8.81 -5.86
N SER A 27 14.08 9.78 -6.77
CA SER A 27 12.90 10.64 -7.02
C SER A 27 11.84 9.96 -7.90
N SER A 28 12.20 8.89 -8.62
CA SER A 28 11.26 8.11 -9.42
C SER A 28 10.36 7.24 -8.52
N SER A 29 9.11 7.66 -8.34
CA SER A 29 8.16 6.97 -7.46
C SER A 29 7.76 5.60 -8.05
N CYS A 30 8.42 4.52 -7.63
CA CYS A 30 8.25 3.13 -8.10
C CYS A 30 6.84 2.48 -7.97
N ALA A 31 5.80 3.20 -7.54
CA ALA A 31 4.42 2.67 -7.49
C ALA A 31 3.37 3.81 -7.52
N PRO A 32 3.16 4.50 -8.66
CA PRO A 32 2.05 5.44 -8.77
C PRO A 32 0.72 4.68 -8.82
N PHE A 33 -0.32 5.24 -8.18
CA PHE A 33 -1.69 4.78 -8.41
C PHE A 33 -2.07 5.08 -9.86
N GLN A 34 -2.86 4.22 -10.50
CA GLN A 34 -3.34 4.49 -11.86
C GLN A 34 -4.22 5.73 -11.88
N HIS A 35 -3.98 6.58 -12.87
CA HIS A 35 -4.75 7.81 -13.10
C HIS A 35 -6.11 7.56 -13.76
N THR A 36 -6.32 6.38 -14.34
CA THR A 36 -7.54 5.97 -15.05
C THR A 36 -8.63 5.41 -14.15
N VAL A 37 -8.32 5.14 -12.88
CA VAL A 37 -9.29 4.55 -11.94
C VAL A 37 -10.06 5.68 -11.27
N GLU A 38 -11.28 5.91 -11.74
CA GLU A 38 -12.15 6.93 -11.19
C GLU A 38 -12.48 6.68 -9.71
N ASN A 39 -12.58 7.79 -8.98
CA ASN A 39 -13.03 7.75 -7.59
C ASN A 39 -14.56 7.68 -7.56
N PRO A 40 -15.15 6.56 -7.11
CA PRO A 40 -16.61 6.46 -7.06
C PRO A 40 -17.24 7.52 -6.15
N THR A 41 -16.54 7.92 -5.07
CA THR A 41 -16.99 9.00 -4.18
C THR A 41 -15.85 9.92 -3.80
N ARG A 42 -15.90 11.19 -4.23
CA ARG A 42 -14.90 12.18 -3.85
C ARG A 42 -15.08 12.64 -2.41
N LEU A 43 -14.33 12.06 -1.48
CA LEU A 43 -14.35 12.45 -0.07
C LEU A 43 -13.77 13.86 0.14
N GLN A 44 -14.36 14.58 1.08
CA GLN A 44 -13.93 15.88 1.57
C GLN A 44 -13.81 15.82 3.09
N LYS A 45 -13.14 16.79 3.73
CA LYS A 45 -12.89 16.78 5.18
C LYS A 45 -14.18 16.55 6.00
N GLN A 46 -15.29 17.15 5.57
CA GLN A 46 -16.59 17.07 6.20
C GLN A 46 -17.29 15.71 5.98
N THR A 47 -16.95 15.01 4.89
CA THR A 47 -17.58 13.75 4.49
C THR A 47 -16.70 12.52 4.74
N ILE A 48 -15.53 12.69 5.36
CA ILE A 48 -14.63 11.57 5.72
C ILE A 48 -15.34 10.55 6.63
N ALA A 49 -16.26 11.01 7.48
CA ALA A 49 -17.04 10.15 8.34
C ALA A 49 -17.89 9.10 7.58
N LYS A 50 -18.13 9.29 6.27
CA LYS A 50 -18.78 8.27 5.42
C LYS A 50 -18.01 6.94 5.36
N LEU A 51 -16.72 6.95 5.64
CA LEU A 51 -15.91 5.73 5.76
C LEU A 51 -16.18 4.96 7.06
N ASN A 52 -16.75 5.62 8.09
CA ASN A 52 -17.03 4.96 9.35
C ASN A 52 -18.05 3.85 9.14
N GLY A 53 -17.87 2.70 9.79
CA GLY A 53 -18.81 1.59 9.70
C GLY A 53 -18.12 0.26 9.98
N THR A 54 -18.95 -0.78 10.03
CA THR A 54 -18.49 -2.17 10.15
C THR A 54 -18.60 -2.84 8.80
N TYR A 55 -17.56 -3.57 8.40
CA TYR A 55 -17.43 -4.20 7.10
C TYR A 55 -17.07 -5.68 7.24
N HIS A 56 -17.45 -6.46 6.24
CA HIS A 56 -17.02 -7.85 6.13
C HIS A 56 -15.50 -7.94 6.00
N PHE A 57 -14.92 -8.94 6.65
CA PHE A 57 -13.46 -9.11 6.73
C PHE A 57 -12.82 -9.61 5.43
N ARG A 58 -13.59 -10.26 4.57
CA ARG A 58 -13.20 -10.71 3.22
C ARG A 58 -13.81 -9.79 2.17
N SER A 59 -13.05 -9.46 1.14
CA SER A 59 -13.56 -8.71 -0.01
C SER A 59 -14.41 -9.60 -0.91
N GLN A 60 -15.50 -9.08 -1.46
CA GLN A 60 -16.35 -9.83 -2.38
C GLN A 60 -15.84 -9.79 -3.83
N PHE A 61 -15.14 -8.73 -4.21
CA PHE A 61 -14.70 -8.52 -5.59
C PHE A 61 -13.21 -8.16 -5.64
N ILE A 62 -12.48 -8.80 -6.56
CA ILE A 62 -11.12 -8.43 -6.91
C ILE A 62 -11.17 -7.95 -8.37
N ASP A 63 -11.11 -6.65 -8.56
CA ASP A 63 -10.88 -6.11 -9.90
C ASP A 63 -9.37 -6.09 -10.15
N SER A 64 -8.90 -6.95 -11.05
CA SER A 64 -7.56 -6.80 -11.60
C SER A 64 -7.58 -5.63 -12.57
N LEU A 65 -7.22 -4.43 -12.10
CA LEU A 65 -7.19 -3.17 -12.85
C LEU A 65 -6.14 -3.11 -14.01
N HIS A 66 -5.77 -4.28 -14.56
CA HIS A 66 -4.94 -4.61 -15.73
C HIS A 66 -3.63 -5.36 -15.41
N GLY A 67 -3.47 -6.50 -16.10
CA GLY A 67 -2.19 -7.15 -16.46
C GLY A 67 -1.41 -7.82 -15.32
N GLU A 68 -1.23 -9.14 -15.43
CA GLU A 68 -0.30 -9.97 -14.62
C GLU A 68 -0.65 -10.28 -13.16
N GLY A 69 -1.94 -10.35 -12.84
CA GLY A 69 -2.44 -10.72 -11.52
C GLY A 69 -3.08 -12.11 -11.41
N ARG A 70 -2.64 -13.12 -12.17
CA ARG A 70 -3.21 -14.48 -12.01
C ARG A 70 -2.78 -15.06 -10.66
N GLY A 71 -3.66 -15.00 -9.64
CA GLY A 71 -4.13 -16.21 -8.94
C GLY A 71 -3.57 -16.66 -7.58
N TRP A 72 -2.60 -16.01 -6.91
CA TRP A 72 -1.87 -16.72 -5.81
C TRP A 72 -1.72 -16.01 -4.45
N ARG A 73 -2.72 -15.30 -3.96
CA ARG A 73 -2.81 -15.03 -2.51
C ARG A 73 -4.18 -15.45 -2.02
N TYR A 74 -4.33 -16.67 -1.53
CA TYR A 74 -5.61 -17.27 -1.14
C TYR A 74 -6.13 -16.83 0.24
N ASN A 75 -5.40 -15.98 0.99
CA ASN A 75 -5.79 -15.54 2.33
C ASN A 75 -5.88 -14.00 2.42
N GLN A 76 -6.81 -13.43 1.64
CA GLN A 76 -6.96 -11.98 1.43
C GLN A 76 -7.99 -11.36 2.38
N ASN A 77 -7.62 -11.27 3.65
CA ASN A 77 -8.39 -10.52 4.63
C ASN A 77 -7.84 -9.09 4.80
N PHE A 78 -8.70 -8.17 5.25
CA PHE A 78 -8.34 -6.77 5.47
C PHE A 78 -7.20 -6.58 6.48
N PHE A 79 -7.07 -7.49 7.45
CA PHE A 79 -6.00 -7.42 8.45
C PHE A 79 -4.61 -7.58 7.82
N ASN A 80 -4.41 -8.60 6.98
CA ASN A 80 -3.15 -8.87 6.30
C ASN A 80 -2.77 -7.73 5.35
N GLU A 81 -3.77 -7.12 4.72
CA GLU A 81 -3.58 -5.93 3.88
C GLU A 81 -2.98 -4.74 4.66
N LEU A 82 -3.33 -4.60 5.95
CA LEU A 82 -2.90 -3.51 6.82
C LEU A 82 -1.67 -3.82 7.69
N ASP A 83 -1.48 -5.07 8.16
CA ASP A 83 -0.38 -5.46 9.05
C ASP A 83 0.99 -5.41 8.35
N ARG A 84 1.00 -5.73 7.04
CA ARG A 84 2.17 -5.58 6.15
C ARG A 84 3.45 -6.25 6.65
N LYS A 85 3.32 -7.38 7.36
CA LYS A 85 4.49 -8.20 7.74
C LYS A 85 4.99 -8.96 6.51
N LEU A 86 6.28 -8.81 6.20
CA LEU A 86 6.87 -9.37 4.97
C LEU A 86 7.39 -10.80 5.12
N LEU A 87 7.62 -11.27 6.35
CA LEU A 87 8.31 -12.53 6.62
C LEU A 87 7.43 -13.58 7.32
N LYS A 88 6.55 -13.17 8.24
CA LYS A 88 5.67 -14.10 8.96
C LYS A 88 4.37 -13.40 9.34
N ASP A 89 3.25 -14.01 8.97
CA ASP A 89 1.93 -13.61 9.44
C ASP A 89 1.80 -13.98 10.92
N THR A 90 1.33 -13.02 11.72
CA THR A 90 1.08 -13.25 13.16
C THR A 90 -0.37 -13.55 13.48
N LEU A 91 -1.29 -13.40 12.52
CA LEU A 91 -2.69 -13.69 12.73
C LEU A 91 -3.07 -14.96 11.97
N VAL A 92 -3.34 -16.02 12.72
CA VAL A 92 -3.97 -17.24 12.20
C VAL A 92 -5.46 -17.07 12.42
N LEU A 93 -6.23 -17.02 11.34
CA LEU A 93 -7.69 -17.04 11.40
C LEU A 93 -8.13 -18.49 11.48
N ASP A 94 -9.10 -18.79 12.34
CA ASP A 94 -9.79 -20.07 12.25
C ASP A 94 -10.87 -19.99 11.17
N SER A 95 -11.27 -21.15 10.62
CA SER A 95 -12.32 -21.22 9.60
C SER A 95 -13.74 -21.13 10.18
N THR A 96 -13.87 -21.17 11.51
CA THR A 96 -15.15 -21.31 12.21
C THR A 96 -15.70 -19.98 12.72
N GLY A 97 -14.86 -18.98 12.97
CA GLY A 97 -15.28 -17.68 13.47
C GLY A 97 -15.87 -16.76 12.39
N GLN A 98 -16.82 -15.92 12.79
CA GLN A 98 -17.31 -14.81 11.98
C GLN A 98 -16.41 -13.60 12.19
N TYR A 99 -15.76 -13.15 11.11
CA TYR A 99 -14.82 -12.03 11.16
C TYR A 99 -15.40 -10.78 10.49
N ALA A 100 -15.20 -9.64 11.16
CA ALA A 100 -15.50 -8.31 10.63
C ALA A 100 -14.40 -7.32 11.02
N PHE A 101 -14.43 -6.13 10.42
CA PHE A 101 -13.65 -5.01 10.93
C PHE A 101 -14.49 -3.74 10.97
N GLN A 102 -14.27 -2.95 11.99
CA GLN A 102 -14.87 -1.65 12.18
C GLN A 102 -13.83 -0.58 11.90
N LEU A 103 -14.16 0.33 10.99
CA LEU A 103 -13.32 1.47 10.63
C LEU A 103 -13.91 2.73 11.24
N THR A 104 -13.07 3.51 11.92
CA THR A 104 -13.45 4.82 12.46
C THR A 104 -12.41 5.86 12.08
N MET A 105 -12.84 6.90 11.40
CA MET A 105 -12.03 8.06 11.07
C MET A 105 -12.08 9.06 12.23
N GLU A 106 -10.97 9.17 12.97
CA GLU A 106 -10.83 10.21 14.01
C GLU A 106 -10.69 11.59 13.38
N ASN A 107 -9.98 11.68 12.24
CA ASN A 107 -9.87 12.87 11.39
C ASN A 107 -9.18 12.50 10.06
N SER A 108 -8.97 13.49 9.17
CA SER A 108 -8.29 13.30 7.87
C SER A 108 -6.85 12.75 7.92
N LYS A 109 -6.24 12.67 9.10
CA LYS A 109 -4.87 12.23 9.33
C LYS A 109 -4.77 10.94 10.14
N ARG A 110 -5.86 10.46 10.74
CA ARG A 110 -5.85 9.30 11.64
C ARG A 110 -7.12 8.48 11.50
N MET A 111 -6.92 7.17 11.40
CA MET A 111 -7.97 6.16 11.29
C MET A 111 -7.70 5.07 12.31
N GLN A 112 -8.74 4.58 12.95
CA GLN A 112 -8.72 3.41 13.80
C GLN A 112 -9.43 2.25 13.10
N VAL A 113 -8.89 1.05 13.27
CA VAL A 113 -9.50 -0.20 12.83
C VAL A 113 -9.57 -1.13 14.02
N ASN A 114 -10.77 -1.57 14.35
CA ASN A 114 -11.01 -2.67 15.30
C ASN A 114 -11.32 -3.92 14.49
N PHE A 115 -10.63 -5.01 14.78
CA PHE A 115 -10.88 -6.31 14.18
C PHE A 115 -11.70 -7.14 15.15
N ILE A 116 -12.80 -7.70 14.63
CA ILE A 116 -13.87 -8.33 15.40
C ILE A 116 -13.93 -9.80 14.98
N LYS A 117 -14.06 -10.67 15.97
CA LYS A 117 -14.36 -12.10 15.81
C LYS A 117 -15.49 -12.45 16.76
N ASP A 118 -16.59 -12.97 16.23
CA ASP A 118 -17.76 -13.38 17.03
C ASP A 118 -18.17 -12.29 18.04
N ASP A 119 -18.36 -11.07 17.52
CA ASP A 119 -18.68 -9.83 18.25
C ASP A 119 -17.64 -9.33 19.28
N THR A 120 -16.50 -10.00 19.40
CA THR A 120 -15.41 -9.62 20.30
C THR A 120 -14.27 -8.93 19.53
N ILE A 121 -13.83 -7.77 20.02
CA ILE A 121 -12.66 -7.08 19.45
C ILE A 121 -11.38 -7.81 19.89
N PHE A 122 -10.70 -8.49 18.97
CA PHE A 122 -9.45 -9.19 19.26
C PHE A 122 -8.21 -8.36 18.93
N SER A 123 -8.34 -7.30 18.12
CA SER A 123 -7.23 -6.40 17.79
C SER A 123 -7.73 -5.00 17.47
N LYS A 124 -7.02 -3.99 17.96
CA LYS A 124 -7.29 -2.58 17.68
C LYS A 124 -6.01 -1.91 17.19
N ARG A 125 -6.09 -1.18 16.08
CA ARG A 125 -4.94 -0.54 15.44
C ARG A 125 -5.27 0.86 14.96
N SER A 126 -4.33 1.78 15.16
CA SER A 126 -4.43 3.15 14.64
C SER A 126 -3.42 3.37 13.52
N PHE A 127 -3.88 4.00 12.45
CA PHE A 127 -3.09 4.26 11.26
C PHE A 127 -3.06 5.75 10.93
N LYS A 128 -1.89 6.21 10.46
CA LYS A 128 -1.74 7.54 9.88
C LYS A 128 -2.31 7.54 8.47
N THR A 129 -3.12 8.55 8.15
CA THR A 129 -3.78 8.71 6.86
C THR A 129 -3.53 10.11 6.29
N LYS A 130 -4.00 10.34 5.06
CA LYS A 130 -4.04 11.66 4.42
C LYS A 130 -5.19 11.70 3.42
N LEU A 131 -6.07 12.69 3.56
CA LEU A 131 -7.00 13.05 2.50
C LEU A 131 -6.23 13.63 1.29
N THR A 132 -6.52 13.08 0.12
CA THR A 132 -5.92 13.45 -1.16
C THR A 132 -6.84 14.40 -1.94
N LYS A 133 -6.31 15.12 -2.93
CA LYS A 133 -7.09 16.12 -3.69
C LYS A 133 -8.16 15.47 -4.58
N ASP A 134 -7.91 14.25 -5.02
CA ASP A 134 -8.80 13.34 -5.74
C ASP A 134 -9.84 12.67 -4.84
N GLY A 135 -9.86 12.98 -3.53
CA GLY A 135 -10.92 12.56 -2.61
C GLY A 135 -10.79 11.13 -2.10
N TYR A 136 -9.60 10.54 -2.16
CA TYR A 136 -9.30 9.30 -1.44
C TYR A 136 -8.65 9.58 -0.09
N ILE A 137 -8.80 8.66 0.86
CA ILE A 137 -7.96 8.59 2.04
C ILE A 137 -6.76 7.69 1.72
N LYS A 138 -5.54 8.23 1.75
CA LYS A 138 -4.32 7.45 1.53
C LYS A 138 -3.73 6.98 2.86
N LEU A 139 -3.39 5.69 2.96
CA LEU A 139 -2.66 5.14 4.09
C LEU A 139 -1.18 5.58 4.04
N LYS A 140 -0.65 6.03 5.17
CA LYS A 140 0.78 6.40 5.31
C LYS A 140 1.62 5.34 6.01
N ASN A 141 1.05 4.17 6.30
CA ASN A 141 1.72 3.14 7.10
C ASN A 141 2.69 2.30 6.26
N LYS A 142 3.99 2.33 6.59
CA LYS A 142 5.07 1.47 6.06
C LYS A 142 5.19 1.39 4.53
N ASN A 143 4.86 2.45 3.78
CA ASN A 143 4.75 2.42 2.30
C ASN A 143 5.95 1.85 1.53
N PHE A 144 7.15 1.89 2.11
CA PHE A 144 8.38 1.33 1.58
C PHE A 144 9.02 0.47 2.67
N GLN A 145 9.41 -0.75 2.32
CA GLN A 145 10.09 -1.69 3.21
C GLN A 145 11.25 -2.34 2.47
N VAL A 146 12.32 -2.60 3.21
CA VAL A 146 13.51 -3.29 2.74
C VAL A 146 13.66 -4.55 3.56
N VAL A 147 13.87 -5.68 2.90
CA VAL A 147 14.19 -6.96 3.54
C VAL A 147 15.61 -7.34 3.17
N LEU A 148 16.44 -7.57 4.19
CA LEU A 148 17.86 -7.87 4.07
C LEU A 148 18.60 -6.79 3.28
N LEU A 149 19.55 -7.17 2.41
CA LEU A 149 20.30 -6.25 1.55
C LEU A 149 19.75 -6.36 0.12
N PRO A 150 18.99 -5.36 -0.37
CA PRO A 150 18.44 -5.36 -1.71
C PRO A 150 19.49 -5.67 -2.77
N TYR A 151 19.13 -6.53 -3.73
CA TYR A 151 19.98 -6.89 -4.88
C TYR A 151 21.27 -7.68 -4.55
N VAL A 152 21.50 -7.97 -3.26
CA VAL A 152 22.54 -8.90 -2.81
C VAL A 152 21.91 -10.18 -2.25
N LEU A 153 21.02 -10.07 -1.28
CA LEU A 153 20.29 -11.20 -0.69
C LEU A 153 18.98 -10.67 -0.13
N GLY A 154 18.19 -9.97 -0.95
CA GLY A 154 17.07 -9.21 -0.42
C GLY A 154 16.20 -8.57 -1.49
N PHE A 155 15.15 -7.90 -1.01
CA PHE A 155 14.18 -7.24 -1.87
C PHE A 155 13.65 -5.95 -1.25
N ILE A 156 13.17 -5.08 -2.13
CA ILE A 156 12.43 -3.87 -1.84
C ILE A 156 10.96 -4.18 -2.08
N ASP A 157 10.13 -3.74 -1.14
CA ASP A 157 8.67 -3.83 -1.21
C ASP A 157 8.06 -2.43 -1.05
N VAL A 158 7.30 -2.01 -2.05
CA VAL A 158 6.57 -0.75 -2.05
C VAL A 158 5.10 -1.05 -2.19
N LYS A 159 4.34 -0.91 -1.12
CA LYS A 159 2.88 -1.06 -1.15
C LYS A 159 2.21 0.22 -0.67
N ARG A 160 1.31 0.74 -1.50
CA ARG A 160 0.54 1.96 -1.25
C ARG A 160 -0.93 1.60 -1.31
N VAL A 161 -1.66 2.09 -0.31
CA VAL A 161 -3.09 1.81 -0.14
C VAL A 161 -3.85 3.12 -0.08
N ARG A 162 -5.02 3.17 -0.72
CA ARG A 162 -5.98 4.26 -0.58
C ARG A 162 -7.40 3.72 -0.50
N PHE A 163 -8.27 4.49 0.15
CA PHE A 163 -9.64 4.10 0.47
C PHE A 163 -10.62 5.18 0.02
N THR A 164 -11.82 4.73 -0.34
CA THR A 164 -13.00 5.56 -0.54
C THR A 164 -14.24 4.70 -0.28
N VAL A 165 -15.43 5.25 -0.51
CA VAL A 165 -16.69 4.49 -0.50
C VAL A 165 -17.32 4.49 -1.88
N ASP A 166 -18.05 3.44 -2.22
CA ASP A 166 -18.91 3.43 -3.41
C ASP A 166 -20.29 4.03 -3.12
N ALA A 167 -21.18 3.99 -4.12
CA ALA A 167 -22.55 4.49 -4.01
C ALA A 167 -23.36 3.74 -2.94
N ASP A 168 -23.08 2.46 -2.74
CA ASP A 168 -23.74 1.57 -1.77
C ASP A 168 -23.11 1.67 -0.36
N ARG A 169 -22.18 2.62 -0.16
CA ARG A 169 -21.40 2.83 1.06
C ARG A 169 -20.41 1.68 1.37
N ASN A 170 -20.17 0.74 0.47
CA ASN A 170 -19.13 -0.27 0.67
C ASN A 170 -17.74 0.38 0.65
N LEU A 171 -16.80 -0.21 1.37
CA LEU A 171 -15.43 0.27 1.40
C LEU A 171 -14.70 -0.17 0.13
N VAL A 172 -14.26 0.80 -0.65
CA VAL A 172 -13.40 0.59 -1.81
C VAL A 172 -11.95 0.75 -1.40
N PHE A 173 -11.14 -0.26 -1.71
CA PHE A 173 -9.77 -0.42 -1.27
C PHE A 173 -8.85 -0.63 -2.48
N ASP A 174 -8.08 0.40 -2.82
CA ASP A 174 -7.14 0.37 -3.94
C ASP A 174 -5.73 0.12 -3.45
N VAL A 175 -5.02 -0.77 -4.13
CA VAL A 175 -3.63 -1.10 -3.86
C VAL A 175 -2.78 -0.91 -5.10
N GLY A 176 -1.62 -0.29 -4.91
CA GLY A 176 -0.48 -0.40 -5.81
C GLY A 176 0.69 -1.01 -5.05
N GLU A 177 1.22 -2.13 -5.55
CA GLU A 177 2.34 -2.87 -4.99
C GLU A 177 3.44 -3.00 -6.04
N HIS A 178 4.67 -2.81 -5.63
CA HIS A 178 5.87 -3.06 -6.43
C HIS A 178 6.85 -3.84 -5.55
N ARG A 179 7.37 -4.95 -6.08
CA ARG A 179 8.40 -5.72 -5.40
C ARG A 179 9.49 -6.09 -6.37
N SER A 180 10.72 -5.77 -6.01
CA SER A 180 11.92 -6.03 -6.80
C SER A 180 13.05 -6.46 -5.88
N GLY A 181 13.98 -7.26 -6.38
CA GLY A 181 15.07 -7.77 -5.57
C GLY A 181 16.10 -8.50 -6.42
N GLY A 182 17.09 -9.07 -5.74
CA GLY A 182 18.15 -9.81 -6.41
C GLY A 182 18.95 -10.64 -5.43
N ALA A 183 19.67 -11.62 -5.99
CA ALA A 183 20.64 -12.43 -5.27
C ALA A 183 22.00 -12.32 -5.98
N PHE A 184 23.03 -11.93 -5.24
CA PHE A 184 24.42 -11.81 -5.69
C PHE A 184 24.55 -11.16 -7.07
N ILE A 185 24.04 -9.92 -7.23
CA ILE A 185 24.14 -9.11 -8.45
C ILE A 185 23.19 -9.57 -9.58
N VAL A 186 22.60 -10.76 -9.49
CA VAL A 186 21.50 -11.17 -10.37
C VAL A 186 20.22 -10.46 -9.92
N MET A 187 19.77 -9.49 -10.70
CA MET A 187 18.47 -8.86 -10.49
C MET A 187 17.37 -9.81 -10.95
N PHE A 188 16.41 -10.07 -10.07
CA PHE A 188 15.18 -10.76 -10.45
C PHE A 188 14.19 -9.75 -11.00
N ASP A 189 13.29 -10.23 -11.87
CA ASP A 189 12.26 -9.39 -12.46
C ASP A 189 11.37 -8.74 -11.37
N GLY A 190 11.10 -7.45 -11.56
CA GLY A 190 10.32 -6.64 -10.63
C GLY A 190 8.85 -6.81 -10.92
N ARG A 191 8.07 -7.25 -9.93
CA ARG A 191 6.63 -7.46 -10.09
C ARG A 191 5.85 -6.24 -9.62
N ASN A 192 4.92 -5.81 -10.45
CA ASN A 192 3.98 -4.73 -10.16
C ASN A 192 2.58 -5.31 -10.06
N TYR A 193 1.86 -5.00 -8.99
CA TYR A 193 0.47 -5.39 -8.82
C TYR A 193 -0.39 -4.17 -8.56
N LYS A 194 -1.52 -4.10 -9.24
CA LYS A 194 -2.55 -3.09 -9.01
C LYS A 194 -3.89 -3.77 -8.98
N TYR A 195 -4.65 -3.51 -7.92
CA TYR A 195 -5.97 -4.12 -7.76
C TYR A 195 -6.86 -3.24 -6.90
N ARG A 196 -8.16 -3.39 -7.12
CA ARG A 196 -9.22 -2.81 -6.30
C ARG A 196 -10.00 -3.93 -5.64
N ARG A 197 -10.32 -3.73 -4.37
CA ARG A 197 -11.22 -4.59 -3.61
C ARG A 197 -12.37 -3.80 -3.04
N THR A 198 -13.52 -4.44 -2.96
CA THR A 198 -14.70 -3.88 -2.29
C THR A 198 -15.05 -4.76 -1.09
N TYR A 199 -15.21 -4.13 0.07
CA TYR A 199 -15.65 -4.77 1.29
C TYR A 199 -17.05 -4.29 1.63
N ASN A 200 -17.99 -5.24 1.70
CA ASN A 200 -19.38 -4.92 1.94
C ASN A 200 -19.59 -4.39 3.34
N ARG A 201 -20.46 -3.40 3.42
CA ARG A 201 -20.85 -2.79 4.67
C ARG A 201 -21.90 -3.64 5.38
N ILE A 202 -21.70 -3.84 6.67
CA ILE A 202 -22.61 -4.57 7.57
C ILE A 202 -23.52 -3.58 8.30
N SER A 203 -22.94 -2.54 8.91
CA SER A 203 -23.67 -1.59 9.73
C SER A 203 -23.01 -0.20 9.80
N ASP A 204 -23.84 0.80 10.11
CA ASP A 204 -23.43 2.14 10.53
C ASP A 204 -22.80 2.11 11.93
N ASN A 205 -21.92 3.07 12.18
CA ASN A 205 -21.29 3.34 13.47
C ASN A 205 -21.85 4.63 14.07
#